data_AF-W1YR19-F1
#
_entry.id   AF-W1YR19-F1
#
_cell.length_a   1.000
_cell.length_b   1.000
_cell.length_c   1.000
_cell.angle_alpha   90.00
_cell.angle_beta   90.00
_cell.angle_gamma   90.00
#
_symmetry.space_group_name_H-M   'P 1'
#
loop_
_entity.id
_entity.type
_entity.pdbx_description
1 polymer ?
#
loop_
_entity_poly.entity_id
_entity_poly.type
_entity_poly.pdbx_seq_one_letter_code
_entity_poly.pdbx_strand_id
1 'polypeptide(L)'
;MTKHYDYIAIGGGSGGIASINRAAMYGQKCALIEAKELGGTCVNVGCVPKKVMWHAAQIREAIHMYGPDYGFDTTINKFNWETLIASRTAYIDRI
;
A
#
# COMPACT_ATOMS: atom_id res chain seq x y z
N MET A 1 25.31 18.57 21.19
CA MET A 1 26.25 17.57 20.63
C MET A 1 25.65 16.98 19.36
N THR A 2 26.46 16.80 18.31
CA THR A 2 26.06 16.17 17.05
C THR A 2 26.11 14.65 17.16
N LYS A 3 25.13 13.94 16.58
CA LYS A 3 25.14 12.48 16.46
C LYS A 3 25.68 12.09 15.09
N HIS A 4 26.69 11.23 15.05
CA HIS A 4 27.27 10.69 13.82
C HIS A 4 26.65 9.32 13.46
N TYR A 5 26.42 9.11 12.17
CA TYR A 5 25.87 7.92 11.53
C TYR A 5 26.68 7.63 10.26
N ASP A 6 26.77 6.38 9.88
CA ASP A 6 27.48 5.95 8.66
C ASP A 6 26.61 6.18 7.41
N TYR A 7 25.28 6.14 7.57
CA TYR A 7 24.32 6.37 6.50
C TYR A 7 23.04 7.04 7.00
N ILE A 8 22.58 8.07 6.30
CA ILE A 8 21.33 8.78 6.60
C ILE A 8 20.49 8.82 5.33
N ALA A 9 19.25 8.32 5.42
CA ALA A 9 18.28 8.42 4.33
C ALA A 9 17.17 9.40 4.72
N ILE A 10 16.92 10.38 3.85
CA ILE A 10 15.84 11.36 3.99
C ILE A 10 14.69 10.90 3.09
N GLY A 11 13.64 10.40 3.71
CA GLY A 11 12.47 9.79 3.09
C GLY A 11 12.33 8.31 3.46
N GLY A 12 11.29 7.98 4.22
CA GLY A 12 10.86 6.63 4.59
C GLY A 12 9.94 5.96 3.57
N GLY A 13 10.08 6.31 2.28
CA GLY A 13 9.44 5.59 1.18
C GLY A 13 10.17 4.31 0.81
N SER A 14 9.71 3.62 -0.24
CA SER A 14 10.27 2.33 -0.68
C SER A 14 11.79 2.35 -0.88
N GLY A 15 12.33 3.41 -1.49
CA GLY A 15 13.78 3.53 -1.71
C GLY A 15 14.58 3.71 -0.43
N GLY A 16 14.16 4.63 0.45
CA GLY A 16 14.88 4.92 1.69
C GLY A 16 14.84 3.76 2.67
N ILE A 17 13.69 3.12 2.84
CA ILE A 17 13.55 1.92 3.68
C ILE A 17 14.42 0.78 3.14
N ALA A 18 14.32 0.47 1.83
CA ALA A 18 15.10 -0.62 1.25
C ALA A 18 16.62 -0.38 1.36
N SER A 19 17.05 0.86 1.13
CA SER A 19 18.46 1.24 1.21
C SER A 19 19.00 1.17 2.64
N ILE A 20 18.28 1.72 3.63
CA ILE A 20 18.71 1.66 5.03
C ILE A 20 18.69 0.25 5.59
N ASN A 21 17.67 -0.55 5.27
CA ASN A 21 17.63 -1.94 5.71
C ASN A 21 18.85 -2.70 5.18
N ARG A 22 19.24 -2.49 3.92
CA ARG A 22 20.44 -3.14 3.36
C ARG A 22 21.73 -2.65 4.03
N ALA A 23 21.88 -1.35 4.27
CA ALA A 23 23.05 -0.80 4.95
C ALA A 23 23.18 -1.32 6.39
N ALA A 24 22.07 -1.40 7.13
CA ALA A 24 22.04 -1.94 8.48
C ALA A 24 22.40 -3.44 8.52
N MET A 25 21.98 -4.23 7.52
CA MET A 25 22.40 -5.63 7.38
C MET A 25 23.91 -5.80 7.18
N TYR A 26 24.61 -4.78 6.67
CA TYR A 26 26.07 -4.74 6.57
C TYR A 26 26.75 -4.08 7.79
N GLY A 27 26.04 -3.96 8.91
CA GLY A 27 26.58 -3.45 10.18
C GLY A 27 26.74 -1.94 10.26
N GLN A 28 26.22 -1.18 9.30
CA GLN A 28 26.31 0.29 9.30
C GLN A 28 25.32 0.90 10.29
N LYS A 29 25.75 1.92 11.05
CA LYS A 29 24.88 2.70 11.93
C LYS A 29 24.06 3.68 11.10
N CYS A 30 22.78 3.37 10.90
CA CYS A 30 21.90 4.13 10.00
C CYS A 30 20.91 5.05 10.74
N ALA A 31 20.46 6.11 10.07
CA ALA A 31 19.31 6.92 10.49
C ALA A 31 18.34 7.17 9.33
N LEU A 32 17.07 6.80 9.51
CA LEU A 32 15.99 7.11 8.56
C LEU A 32 15.21 8.32 9.07
N ILE A 33 14.95 9.28 8.19
CA ILE A 33 14.14 10.46 8.50
C ILE A 33 12.92 10.45 7.60
N GLU A 34 11.73 10.43 8.18
CA GLU A 34 10.46 10.56 7.45
C GLU A 34 9.62 11.64 8.14
N ALA A 35 8.98 12.50 7.34
CA ALA A 35 8.18 13.61 7.82
C ALA A 35 6.68 13.25 7.93
N LYS A 36 6.26 12.15 7.32
CA LYS A 36 4.88 11.65 7.26
C LYS A 36 4.84 10.16 7.60
N GLU A 37 4.02 9.39 6.87
CA GLU A 37 3.85 7.96 7.05
C GLU A 37 4.99 7.16 6.40
N LEU A 38 5.47 6.15 7.12
CA LEU A 38 6.41 5.16 6.58
C LEU A 38 5.78 4.41 5.39
N GLY A 39 6.64 3.91 4.49
CA GLY A 39 6.21 3.31 3.23
C GLY A 39 5.96 4.33 2.11
N GLY A 40 5.83 5.62 2.46
CA GLY A 40 5.73 6.74 1.52
C GLY A 40 4.57 6.61 0.53
N THR A 41 4.76 7.13 -0.69
CA THR A 41 3.71 7.14 -1.72
C THR A 41 3.20 5.74 -2.04
N CYS A 42 4.09 4.76 -2.19
CA CYS A 42 3.73 3.41 -2.63
C CYS A 42 2.67 2.77 -1.72
N VAL A 43 2.89 2.85 -0.40
CA VAL A 43 2.03 2.24 0.61
C VAL A 43 0.79 3.09 0.87
N ASN A 44 0.95 4.40 1.03
CA ASN A 44 -0.13 5.22 1.60
C ASN A 44 -1.09 5.79 0.56
N VAL A 45 -0.59 6.19 -0.62
CA VAL A 45 -1.37 6.97 -1.60
C VAL A 45 -1.06 6.59 -3.06
N GLY A 46 -0.54 5.38 -3.29
CA GLY A 46 -0.01 4.96 -4.58
C GLY A 46 -0.35 3.52 -4.88
N CYS A 47 0.69 2.71 -5.09
CA CYS A 47 0.58 1.34 -5.60
C CYS A 47 -0.41 0.47 -4.81
N VAL A 48 -0.30 0.48 -3.47
CA VAL A 48 -1.13 -0.35 -2.58
C VAL A 48 -2.60 0.05 -2.66
N PRO A 49 -3.02 1.28 -2.29
CA PRO A 49 -4.43 1.64 -2.34
C PRO A 49 -4.97 1.54 -3.76
N LYS A 50 -4.18 1.90 -4.78
CA LYS A 50 -4.60 1.75 -6.19
C LYS A 50 -4.95 0.31 -6.52
N LYS A 51 -4.13 -0.67 -6.09
CA LYS A 51 -4.34 -2.07 -6.46
C LYS A 51 -5.57 -2.65 -5.74
N VAL A 52 -5.82 -2.25 -4.50
CA VAL A 52 -7.06 -2.59 -3.78
C VAL A 52 -8.29 -2.09 -4.55
N MET A 53 -8.30 -0.82 -4.97
CA MET A 53 -9.42 -0.26 -5.76
C MET A 53 -9.59 -0.96 -7.11
N TRP A 54 -8.47 -1.28 -7.77
CA TRP A 54 -8.50 -2.00 -9.04
C TRP A 54 -9.11 -3.40 -8.90
N HIS A 55 -8.81 -4.13 -7.83
CA HIS A 55 -9.46 -5.42 -7.57
C HIS A 55 -10.97 -5.29 -7.35
N ALA A 56 -11.43 -4.26 -6.64
CA ALA A 56 -12.86 -4.00 -6.50
C ALA A 56 -13.54 -3.75 -7.86
N ALA A 57 -12.87 -2.98 -8.74
CA ALA A 57 -13.35 -2.76 -10.11
C ALA A 57 -13.40 -4.07 -10.91
N GLN A 58 -12.37 -4.91 -10.82
CA GLN A 58 -12.36 -6.22 -11.49
C GLN A 58 -13.48 -7.14 -11.02
N ILE A 59 -13.79 -7.15 -9.72
CA ILE A 59 -14.91 -7.95 -9.19
C ILE A 59 -16.23 -7.46 -9.79
N ARG A 60 -16.43 -6.14 -9.85
CA ARG A 60 -17.61 -5.53 -10.47
C ARG A 60 -17.71 -5.85 -11.96
N GLU A 61 -16.60 -5.83 -12.70
CA GLU A 61 -16.59 -6.23 -14.11
C GLU A 61 -16.90 -7.72 -14.27
N ALA A 62 -16.27 -8.58 -13.46
CA ALA A 62 -16.45 -10.01 -13.56
C ALA A 62 -17.89 -10.45 -13.29
N ILE A 63 -18.53 -9.89 -12.25
CA ILE A 63 -19.93 -10.18 -11.94
C ILE A 63 -20.83 -9.75 -13.09
N HIS A 64 -20.61 -8.58 -13.69
CA HIS A 64 -21.53 -8.05 -14.69
C HIS A 64 -21.30 -8.52 -16.11
N MET A 65 -20.05 -8.73 -16.52
CA MET A 65 -19.71 -9.13 -17.88
C MET A 65 -19.65 -10.63 -18.04
N TYR A 66 -19.02 -11.33 -17.09
CA TYR A 66 -18.78 -12.77 -17.24
C TYR A 66 -19.79 -13.60 -16.45
N GLY A 67 -20.27 -13.12 -15.30
CA GLY A 67 -21.23 -13.86 -14.47
C GLY A 67 -22.43 -14.44 -15.23
N PRO A 68 -23.13 -13.68 -16.09
CA PRO A 68 -24.29 -14.20 -16.83
C PRO A 68 -23.92 -15.32 -17.82
N ASP A 69 -22.79 -15.19 -18.51
CA ASP A 69 -22.31 -16.20 -19.48
C ASP A 69 -21.97 -17.54 -18.80
N TYR A 70 -21.66 -17.50 -17.51
CA TYR A 70 -21.42 -18.68 -16.66
C TYR A 70 -22.69 -19.15 -15.92
N GLY A 71 -23.84 -18.56 -16.20
CA GLY A 71 -25.13 -18.97 -15.63
C GLY A 71 -25.41 -18.47 -14.21
N PHE A 72 -24.66 -17.47 -13.71
CA PHE A 72 -24.95 -16.84 -12.43
C PHE A 72 -26.10 -15.84 -12.54
N ASP A 73 -26.97 -15.78 -11.53
CA ASP A 73 -27.80 -14.60 -11.28
C ASP A 73 -26.92 -13.51 -10.65
N THR A 74 -26.74 -12.41 -11.36
CA THR A 74 -25.78 -11.35 -11.02
C THR A 74 -26.46 -10.09 -10.51
N THR A 75 -27.67 -10.20 -9.96
CA THR A 75 -28.38 -9.06 -9.37
C THR A 75 -27.61 -8.48 -8.18
N ILE A 76 -26.97 -7.32 -8.37
CA ILE A 76 -26.28 -6.58 -7.29
C ILE A 76 -27.18 -5.47 -6.75
N ASN A 77 -27.57 -5.57 -5.48
CA ASN A 77 -28.46 -4.58 -4.84
C ASN A 77 -27.73 -3.30 -4.38
N LYS A 78 -26.46 -3.40 -3.98
CA LYS A 78 -25.69 -2.26 -3.46
C LYS A 78 -24.19 -2.49 -3.55
N PHE A 79 -23.45 -1.42 -3.84
CA PHE A 79 -22.02 -1.31 -3.57
C PHE A 79 -21.80 -0.31 -2.43
N ASN A 80 -21.12 -0.73 -1.36
CA ASN A 80 -20.80 0.13 -0.23
C ASN A 80 -19.36 0.64 -0.34
N TRP A 81 -19.21 1.90 -0.77
CA TRP A 81 -17.92 2.56 -0.89
C TRP A 81 -17.18 2.69 0.46
N GLU A 82 -17.91 3.00 1.53
CA GLU A 82 -17.32 3.20 2.86
C GLU A 82 -16.68 1.91 3.38
N THR A 83 -17.32 0.76 3.14
CA THR A 83 -16.75 -0.55 3.46
C THR A 83 -15.44 -0.78 2.69
N LEU A 84 -15.39 -0.49 1.39
CA LEU A 84 -14.16 -0.65 0.59
C LEU A 84 -13.04 0.25 1.11
N ILE A 85 -13.35 1.52 1.40
CA ILE A 85 -12.36 2.46 1.94
C ILE A 85 -11.87 2.02 3.31
N ALA A 86 -12.76 1.58 4.21
CA ALA A 86 -12.37 1.08 5.53
C ALA A 86 -11.46 -0.15 5.43
N SER A 87 -11.79 -1.13 4.58
CA SER A 87 -10.96 -2.31 4.37
C SER A 87 -9.59 -1.96 3.74
N ARG A 88 -9.57 -1.02 2.79
CA ARG A 88 -8.33 -0.52 2.19
C ARG A 88 -7.44 0.17 3.21
N THR A 89 -7.99 1.09 4.00
CA THR A 89 -7.23 1.82 5.03
C THR A 89 -6.69 0.86 6.08
N ALA A 90 -7.53 -0.05 6.60
CA ALA A 90 -7.08 -1.06 7.56
C ALA A 90 -5.95 -1.95 7.02
N TYR A 91 -5.88 -2.19 5.70
CA TYR A 91 -4.76 -2.91 5.10
C TYR A 91 -3.48 -2.09 5.07
N ILE A 92 -3.55 -0.80 4.72
CA ILE A 92 -2.41 0.13 4.75
C ILE A 92 -1.85 0.23 6.18
N ASP A 93 -2.71 0.29 7.20
CA ASP A 93 -2.29 0.39 8.61
C ASP A 93 -1.51 -0.84 9.12
N ARG A 94 -1.55 -1.98 8.40
CA ARG A 94 -0.88 -3.24 8.79
C ARG A 94 0.48 -3.45 8.12
N ILE A 95 0.85 -2.64 7.13
CA ILE A 95 2.03 -2.87 6.27
C ILE A 95 3.03 -1.71 6.34
#